data_AF-A0A7X7TLV1-F1
#
_entry.id   AF-A0A7X7TLV1-F1
#
_cell.length_a   1.000
_cell.length_b   1.000
_cell.length_c   1.000
_cell.angle_alpha   90.00
_cell.angle_beta   90.00
_cell.angle_gamma   90.00
#
_symmetry.space_group_name_H-M   'P 1'
#
loop_
_entity.id
_entity.type
_entity.pdbx_description
1 polymer ?
#
loop_
_entity_poly.entity_id
_entity_poly.type
_entity_poly.pdbx_seq_one_letter_code
_entity_poly.pdbx_strand_id
1 'polypeptide(L)' 'KERAYNAIMKLLKENDPGTIIVVAHGGTIRAIICGLLDIDLNHAFRIQQDNTALNIIQYNKGFIVLSLLNDTNHLTNH' A
#
# COMPACT_ATOMS: atom_id res chain seq x y z
N LYS A 1 -2.98 3.09 11.87
CA LYS A 1 -3.57 2.87 10.53
C LYS A 1 -4.41 4.05 10.04
N GLU A 2 -5.30 4.62 10.87
CA GLU A 2 -6.20 5.74 10.50
C GLU A 2 -5.57 6.89 9.70
N ARG A 3 -4.46 7.47 10.16
CA ARG A 3 -3.79 8.58 9.44
C ARG A 3 -3.38 8.19 8.02
N ALA A 4 -2.85 6.97 7.84
CA ALA A 4 -2.40 6.48 6.56
C ALA A 4 -3.58 6.19 5.63
N TYR A 5 -4.62 5.53 6.15
CA TYR A 5 -5.86 5.27 5.42
C TYR A 5 -6.50 6.57 4.92
N ASN A 6 -6.70 7.56 5.79
CA ASN A 6 -7.31 8.84 5.43
C ASN A 6 -6.50 9.60 4.36
N ALA A 7 -5.16 9.53 4.43
CA ALA A 7 -4.31 10.12 3.40
C ALA A 7 -4.52 9.46 2.03
N ILE A 8 -4.60 8.12 1.98
CA ILE A 8 -4.86 7.41 0.71
C ILE A 8 -6.27 7.71 0.20
N MET A 9 -7.30 7.71 1.05
CA MET A 9 -8.67 8.03 0.63
C MET A 9 -8.79 9.44 0.05
N LYS A 10 -8.05 10.40 0.61
CA LYS A 10 -7.95 11.76 0.04
C LYS A 10 -7.32 11.74 -1.35
N LEU A 11 -6.18 11.05 -1.50
CA LEU A 11 -5.48 10.92 -2.78
C LEU A 11 -6.36 10.26 -3.85
N LEU A 12 -7.07 9.19 -3.50
CA LEU A 12 -8.00 8.50 -4.41
C LEU A 12 -9.11 9.44 -4.89
N LYS A 13 -9.71 10.21 -3.97
CA LYS A 13 -10.77 11.18 -4.32
C LYS A 13 -10.28 12.26 -5.29
N GLU A 14 -9.04 12.69 -5.15
CA GLU A 14 -8.45 13.78 -5.95
C GLU A 14 -7.95 13.32 -7.33
N ASN A 15 -7.76 12.01 -7.55
CA ASN A 15 -7.06 11.47 -8.72
C ASN A 15 -7.79 10.29 -9.39
N ASP A 16 -9.10 10.13 -9.18
CA ASP A 16 -9.93 9.12 -9.87
C ASP A 16 -10.59 9.71 -11.12
N PRO A 17 -10.35 9.18 -12.34
CA PRO A 17 -9.50 8.02 -12.67
C PRO A 17 -8.02 8.40 -12.83
N GLY A 18 -7.12 7.48 -12.46
CA GLY A 18 -5.69 7.69 -12.63
C GLY A 18 -4.81 6.69 -11.87
N THR A 19 -3.50 6.91 -11.95
CA THR A 19 -2.47 6.15 -11.23
C THR A 19 -1.74 7.05 -10.26
N ILE A 20 -1.64 6.63 -9.00
CA ILE A 20 -0.98 7.37 -7.92
C ILE A 20 0.27 6.59 -7.51
N ILE A 21 1.40 7.29 -7.39
CA ILE A 21 2.63 6.72 -6.83
C ILE A 21 2.83 7.28 -5.42
N VAL A 22 3.00 6.37 -4.46
CA VAL A 22 3.29 6.72 -3.06
C VAL A 22 4.65 6.12 -2.68
N VAL A 23 5.58 6.98 -2.27
CA VAL A 23 6.89 6.57 -1.74
C VAL A 23 6.91 6.83 -0.24
N ALA A 24 7.19 5.79 0.55
CA ALA A 24 7.19 5.87 2.00
C ALA A 24 8.12 4.81 2.63
N HIS A 25 8.26 4.85 3.95
CA HIS A 25 8.98 3.84 4.72
C HIS A 25 8.11 2.61 5.03
N GLY A 26 8.74 1.45 5.26
CA GLY A 26 8.04 0.18 5.47
C GLY A 26 7.00 0.18 6.60
N GLY A 27 7.20 0.94 7.67
CA GLY A 27 6.18 1.09 8.73
C GLY A 27 4.90 1.77 8.24
N THR A 28 5.04 2.84 7.44
CA THR A 28 3.91 3.53 6.82
C THR A 28 3.24 2.66 5.77
N ILE A 29 4.01 1.95 4.94
CA ILE A 29 3.44 1.05 3.91
C ILE A 29 2.59 -0.05 4.56
N ARG A 30 3.09 -0.70 5.63
CA ARG A 30 2.30 -1.68 6.40
C ARG A 30 1.01 -1.07 6.95
N ALA A 31 1.08 0.14 7.50
CA ALA A 31 -0.10 0.83 8.02
C ALA A 31 -1.12 1.18 6.92
N ILE A 32 -0.66 1.51 5.70
CA ILE A 32 -1.50 1.71 4.52
C ILE A 32 -2.20 0.40 4.16
N ILE A 33 -1.44 -0.67 3.94
CA ILE A 33 -1.98 -1.98 3.54
C ILE A 33 -2.99 -2.49 4.57
N CYS A 34 -2.65 -2.42 5.87
CA CYS A 34 -3.57 -2.83 6.92
C CYS A 34 -4.84 -1.97 6.97
N GLY A 35 -4.72 -0.65 6.77
CA GLY A 35 -5.88 0.24 6.75
C GLY A 35 -6.81 -0.03 5.56
N LEU A 36 -6.24 -0.27 4.38
CA LEU A 36 -6.99 -0.47 3.15
C LEU A 36 -7.67 -1.85 3.05
N LEU A 37 -7.08 -2.88 3.69
CA LEU A 37 -7.60 -4.25 3.70
C LEU A 37 -8.35 -4.62 4.99
N ASP A 38 -8.60 -3.64 5.86
CA ASP A 38 -9.17 -3.82 7.20
C ASP A 38 -8.47 -4.91 8.05
N ILE A 39 -7.15 -4.93 7.99
CA ILE A 39 -6.31 -5.81 8.82
C ILE A 39 -5.96 -5.09 10.11
N ASP A 40 -5.97 -5.80 11.23
CA ASP A 40 -5.51 -5.27 12.51
C ASP A 40 -4.00 -4.93 12.46
N LEU A 41 -3.62 -3.79 13.05
CA LEU A 41 -2.24 -3.31 13.00
C LEU A 41 -1.27 -4.25 13.77
N ASN A 42 -1.76 -5.08 14.68
CA ASN A 42 -0.98 -6.11 15.35
C ASN A 42 -0.42 -7.17 14.37
N HIS A 43 -0.95 -7.24 13.15
CA HIS A 43 -0.44 -8.10 12.08
C HIS A 43 0.52 -7.37 11.13
N ALA A 44 0.78 -6.08 11.31
CA ALA A 44 1.59 -5.28 10.39
C ALA A 44 2.97 -5.88 10.14
N PHE A 45 3.65 -6.37 11.19
CA PHE A 45 4.98 -6.97 11.07
C PHE A 45 5.00 -8.38 10.45
N ARG A 46 3.82 -8.96 10.17
CA ARG A 46 3.70 -10.20 9.37
C ARG A 46 3.71 -9.91 7.87
N ILE A 47 3.70 -8.65 7.46
CA ILE A 47 3.79 -8.19 6.08
C ILE A 47 5.24 -7.78 5.82
N GLN A 48 5.95 -8.56 5.00
CA GLN A 48 7.31 -8.26 4.58
C GLN A 48 7.32 -6.98 3.75
N GLN A 49 8.31 -6.11 3.98
CA GLN A 49 8.56 -4.89 3.22
C GLN A 49 10.06 -4.69 3.13
N ASP A 50 10.61 -5.07 1.98
CA ASP A 50 12.01 -4.92 1.64
C ASP A 50 12.28 -3.52 1.08
N ASN A 51 13.56 -3.16 1.00
CA ASN A 51 13.95 -1.88 0.41
C ASN A 51 13.49 -1.83 -1.04
N THR A 52 12.96 -0.67 -1.44
CA THR A 52 12.48 -0.39 -2.80
C THR A 52 11.41 -1.35 -3.33
N ALA A 53 10.76 -2.13 -2.45
CA ALA A 53 9.76 -3.10 -2.89
C ALA A 53 8.51 -2.41 -3.48
N LEU A 54 8.07 -2.91 -4.62
CA LEU A 54 6.88 -2.47 -5.32
C LEU A 54 5.64 -3.18 -4.74
N ASN A 55 4.63 -2.38 -4.42
CA ASN A 55 3.31 -2.86 -4.02
C ASN A 55 2.28 -2.24 -4.98
N ILE A 56 1.31 -3.03 -5.45
CA ILE A 56 0.25 -2.56 -6.35
C ILE A 56 -1.10 -2.77 -5.67
N ILE A 57 -1.84 -1.68 -5.50
CA ILE A 57 -3.20 -1.68 -4.97
C ILE A 57 -4.11 -1.12 -6.05
N GLN A 58 -5.12 -1.90 -6.44
CA GLN A 58 -6.16 -1.49 -7.36
C GLN A 58 -7.37 -1.01 -6.56
N TYR A 59 -7.98 0.09 -7.01
CA TYR A 59 -9.19 0.65 -6.43
C TYR A 59 -10.24 0.77 -7.54
N ASN A 60 -11.42 0.21 -7.32
CA ASN A 60 -12.55 0.31 -8.25
C ASN A 60 -13.85 0.47 -7.47
N LYS A 61 -14.44 1.68 -7.52
CA LYS A 61 -15.76 1.97 -6.91
C LYS A 61 -15.88 1.51 -5.45
N GLY A 62 -14.85 1.75 -4.64
CA GLY A 62 -14.83 1.34 -3.23
C GLY A 62 -14.26 -0.05 -2.98
N PHE A 63 -14.05 -0.86 -4.01
CA PHE A 63 -13.41 -2.17 -3.89
C PHE A 63 -11.89 -2.04 -4.01
N ILE A 64 -11.17 -2.52 -2.99
CA ILE A 64 -9.71 -2.44 -2.90
C ILE A 64 -9.13 -3.84 -3.08
N VAL A 65 -8.12 -3.97 -3.95
CA VAL A 65 -7.40 -5.22 -4.18
C VAL A 65 -5.90 -4.98 -4.11
N LEU A 66 -5.23 -5.63 -3.16
CA LEU A 66 -3.77 -5.75 -3.17
C LEU A 66 -3.37 -6.79 -4.22
N SER A 67 -2.90 -6.30 -5.38
CA SER A 67 -2.60 -7.13 -6.55
C SER A 67 -1.14 -7.61 -6.59
N LEU A 68 -0.24 -6.85 -5.95
CA LEU A 68 1.17 -7.19 -5.83
C LEU A 68 1.67 -6.71 -4.47
N LEU A 69 2.43 -7.54 -3.77
CA LEU A 69 3.00 -7.24 -2.47
C LEU A 69 4.49 -7.55 -2.48
N ASN A 70 5.29 -6.58 -2.04
CA ASN A 70 6.72 -6.75 -1.80
C ASN A 70 7.53 -7.27 -3.00
N ASP A 71 7.22 -6.81 -4.21
CA ASP A 71 7.98 -7.21 -5.41
C ASP A 71 9.31 -6.44 -5.49
N THR A 72 10.39 -7.20 -5.59
CA THR A 72 11.74 -6.67 -5.69
C THR A 72 12.45 -7.16 -6.95
N ASN A 73 11.73 -7.77 -7.90
CA ASN A 73 12.29 -8.41 -9.09
C ASN A 73 13.08 -7.45 -10.01
N HIS A 74 12.81 -6.14 -9.90
CA HIS A 74 13.56 -5.10 -10.61
C HIS A 74 14.97 -4.85 -10.02
N LEU A 75 15.25 -5.33 -8.81
CA LEU A 75 16.59 -5.27 -8.23
C LEU A 75 17.44 -6.40 -8.81
N THR A 76 18.60 -6.06 -9.33
CA THR A 76 19.49 -6.99 -10.06
C THR A 76 20.28 -7.93 -9.17
N ASN A 77 20.28 -7.72 -7.85
CA ASN A 77 21.18 -8.39 -6.91
C ASN A 77 20.42 -9.26 -5.90
N HIS A 78 19.48 -10.07 -6.38
CA HIS A 78 18.95 -11.19 -5.60
C HIS A 78 20.00 -12.28 -5.41
#